data_AF-F3FXH9-F1
#
_entry.id   AF-F3FXH9-F1
#
_cell.length_a   1.000
_cell.length_b   1.000
_cell.length_c   1.000
_cell.angle_alpha   90.00
_cell.angle_beta   90.00
_cell.angle_gamma   90.00
#
_symmetry.space_group_name_H-M   'P 1'
#
loop_
_entity.id
_entity.type
_entity.pdbx_description
1 polymer ?
#
loop_
_entity_poly.entity_id
_entity_poly.type
_entity_poly.pdbx_seq_one_letter_code
_entity_poly.pdbx_strand_id
1 'polypeptide(L)' 'WAQRLETSGYRFITPTPLTHQHVNQRPENRNAASLRDVFGWSRLIPESMLPVEEAQGLLAAGILER' A
#
# COMPACT_ATOMS: atom_id res chain seq x y z
N TRP A 1 -6.19 23.25 -6.13
CA TRP A 1 -6.36 22.55 -4.83
C TRP A 1 -5.22 22.79 -3.86
N ALA A 2 -3.96 22.83 -4.31
CA ALA A 2 -2.79 23.12 -3.47
C ALA A 2 -2.94 24.40 -2.60
N GLN A 3 -3.28 25.53 -3.21
CA GLN A 3 -3.49 26.82 -2.50
C GLN A 3 -4.47 26.69 -1.32
N ARG A 4 -5.55 25.93 -1.49
CA ARG A 4 -6.60 25.75 -0.48
C ARG A 4 -6.14 24.85 0.67
N LEU A 5 -5.28 23.87 0.39
CA LEU A 5 -4.68 23.01 1.40
C LEU A 5 -3.64 23.78 2.23
N GLU A 6 -2.83 24.62 1.58
CA GLU A 6 -1.87 25.48 2.27
C GLU A 6 -2.57 26.47 3.20
N THR A 7 -3.60 27.17 2.73
CA THR A 7 -4.37 28.11 3.57
C THR A 7 -5.16 27.42 4.67
N SER A 8 -5.54 26.14 4.51
CA SER A 8 -6.17 25.37 5.57
C SER A 8 -5.19 24.80 6.59
N GLY A 9 -3.89 25.09 6.46
CA GLY A 9 -2.85 24.57 7.37
C GLY A 9 -2.57 23.08 7.20
N TYR A 10 -2.91 22.49 6.05
CA TYR A 10 -2.60 21.09 5.77
C TYR A 10 -1.10 20.89 5.71
N ARG A 11 -0.59 19.91 6.47
CA ARG A 11 0.78 19.46 6.40
C ARG A 11 0.81 18.01 5.95
N PHE A 12 1.50 17.76 4.85
CA PHE A 12 1.79 16.38 4.47
C PHE A 12 2.70 15.75 5.52
N ILE A 13 2.32 14.58 6.01
CA ILE A 13 3.12 13.76 6.92
C ILE A 13 3.26 12.40 6.29
N THR A 14 4.50 11.95 6.11
CA THR A 14 4.77 10.58 5.69
C THR A 14 4.43 9.64 6.85
N PRO A 15 3.54 8.65 6.67
CA PRO A 15 3.27 7.66 7.69
C PRO A 15 4.55 6.93 8.10
N THR A 16 4.68 6.62 9.38
CA THR A 16 5.79 5.78 9.85
C THR A 16 5.48 4.30 9.57
N PRO A 17 6.50 3.41 9.58
CA PRO A 17 6.25 1.97 9.53
C PRO A 17 5.26 1.49 10.60
N LEU A 18 5.30 2.08 11.81
CA LEU A 18 4.37 1.76 12.88
C LEU A 18 2.92 2.18 12.54
N THR A 19 2.74 3.33 11.88
CA THR A 19 1.43 3.75 11.37
C THR A 19 0.91 2.76 10.33
N HIS A 20 1.74 2.30 9.39
CA HIS A 20 1.35 1.26 8.43
C HIS A 20 0.89 -0.02 9.14
N GLN A 21 1.66 -0.48 10.14
CA GLN A 21 1.31 -1.66 10.93
C GLN A 21 -0.05 -1.52 11.63
N HIS A 22 -0.31 -0.40 12.30
CA HIS A 22 -1.59 -0.14 12.96
C HIS A 22 -2.77 -0.09 11.98
N VAL A 23 -2.58 0.47 10.79
CA VAL A 23 -3.63 0.49 9.75
C VAL A 23 -3.88 -0.91 9.20
N ASN A 24 -2.83 -1.69 8.96
CA ASN A 24 -2.95 -3.04 8.38
C ASN A 24 -3.50 -4.08 9.37
N GLN A 25 -3.46 -3.82 10.69
CA GLN A 25 -4.10 -4.66 11.72
C GLN A 25 -5.64 -4.66 11.66
N ARG A 26 -6.25 -3.70 10.95
CA ARG A 26 -7.71 -3.57 10.94
C ARG A 26 -8.36 -4.64 10.05
N PRO A 27 -9.50 -5.24 10.44
CA PRO A 27 -10.14 -6.32 9.66
C PRO A 27 -10.47 -5.93 8.22
N GLU A 28 -10.91 -4.70 7.98
CA GLU A 28 -11.22 -4.15 6.65
C GLU A 28 -9.99 -4.03 5.75
N ASN A 29 -8.79 -4.06 6.34
CA ASN A 29 -7.52 -3.86 5.65
C ASN A 29 -6.74 -5.15 5.38
N ARG A 30 -7.29 -6.31 5.74
CA ARG A 30 -6.64 -7.61 5.53
C ARG A 30 -6.30 -7.90 4.08
N ASN A 31 -7.15 -7.46 3.16
CA ASN A 31 -6.93 -7.58 1.72
C ASN A 31 -6.76 -6.18 1.12
N ALA A 32 -5.77 -6.00 0.25
CA ALA A 32 -5.73 -4.83 -0.61
C ALA A 32 -6.92 -4.90 -1.59
N ALA A 33 -7.51 -3.75 -1.94
CA ALA A 33 -8.52 -3.66 -2.99
C ALA A 33 -7.92 -3.19 -4.32
N SER A 34 -6.70 -2.62 -4.28
CA SER A 34 -5.98 -2.12 -5.45
C SER A 34 -4.48 -2.08 -5.21
N LEU A 35 -3.68 -1.97 -6.28
CA LEU A 35 -2.25 -1.70 -6.20
C LEU A 35 -1.92 -0.38 -5.48
N ARG A 36 -2.83 0.61 -5.52
CA ARG A 36 -2.69 1.84 -4.73
C ARG A 36 -2.68 1.54 -3.24
N ASP A 37 -3.52 0.61 -2.78
CA ASP A 37 -3.56 0.24 -1.36
C ASP A 37 -2.29 -0.51 -0.97
N VAL A 38 -1.78 -1.37 -1.86
CA VAL A 38 -0.53 -2.09 -1.65
C VAL A 38 0.63 -1.11 -1.49
N PHE A 39 0.86 -0.25 -2.50
CA PHE A 39 2.01 0.65 -2.48
C PHE A 39 1.85 1.79 -1.46
N GLY A 40 0.62 2.24 -1.20
CA GLY A 40 0.33 3.31 -0.25
C GLY A 40 0.39 2.90 1.23
N TRP A 41 0.15 1.62 1.55
CA TRP A 41 0.15 1.10 2.93
C TRP A 41 1.15 -0.02 3.17
N SER A 42 2.08 -0.24 2.22
CA SER A 42 3.06 -1.33 2.25
C SER A 42 2.44 -2.69 2.59
N ARG A 43 1.36 -3.06 1.90
CA ARG A 43 0.68 -4.36 2.08
C ARG A 43 1.30 -5.43 1.19
N LEU A 44 0.98 -6.70 1.48
CA LEU A 44 1.26 -7.79 0.56
C LEU A 44 0.53 -7.54 -0.76
N ILE A 45 1.19 -7.84 -1.88
CA ILE A 45 0.57 -7.79 -3.20
C ILE A 45 -0.07 -9.16 -3.45
N PRO A 46 -1.40 -9.27 -3.54
CA PRO A 46 -2.03 -10.51 -3.96
C PRO A 46 -1.58 -10.84 -5.38
N GLU A 47 -1.22 -12.10 -5.66
CA GLU A 47 -0.79 -12.52 -7.01
C GLU A 47 -1.81 -12.15 -8.09
N SER A 48 -3.10 -12.17 -7.76
CA SER A 48 -4.21 -11.81 -8.66
C SER A 48 -4.25 -10.33 -9.07
N MET A 49 -3.50 -9.45 -8.41
CA MET A 49 -3.44 -8.02 -8.73
C MET A 49 -2.38 -7.66 -9.77
N LEU A 50 -1.55 -8.61 -10.18
CA LEU A 50 -0.54 -8.42 -11.21
C LEU A 50 -0.83 -9.34 -12.40
N PRO A 51 -0.40 -8.99 -13.62
CA PRO A 51 -0.38 -9.96 -14.68
C PRO A 51 0.60 -11.09 -14.31
N VAL A 52 0.32 -12.28 -14.84
CA VAL A 52 0.90 -13.55 -14.35
C VAL A 52 2.43 -13.55 -14.46
N GLU A 53 2.99 -12.99 -15.53
CA GLU A 53 4.43 -12.97 -15.76
C GLU A 53 5.15 -12.11 -14.71
N GLU A 54 4.60 -10.94 -14.38
CA GLU A 54 5.15 -10.05 -13.36
C GLU A 54 5.03 -10.65 -11.96
N ALA A 55 3.88 -11.26 -11.62
CA ALA A 55 3.71 -11.97 -10.35
C ALA A 55 4.75 -13.09 -10.19
N GLN A 56 4.97 -13.90 -11.23
CA GLN A 56 5.95 -14.97 -11.22
C GLN A 56 7.38 -14.45 -11.04
N GLY A 57 7.74 -13.36 -11.72
CA GLY A 57 9.05 -12.71 -11.55
C GLY A 57 9.28 -12.22 -10.13
N LEU A 58 8.27 -11.60 -9.51
CA LEU A 58 8.37 -11.08 -8.14
C LEU A 58 8.35 -12.18 -7.07
N LEU A 59 7.63 -13.28 -7.29
CA LEU A 59 7.71 -14.49 -6.46
C LEU A 59 9.12 -15.08 -6.50
N ALA A 60 9.70 -15.24 -7.70
CA ALA A 60 11.07 -15.75 -7.85
C ALA A 60 12.12 -14.85 -7.19
N ALA A 61 11.87 -13.54 -7.13
CA ALA A 61 12.73 -12.57 -6.45
C ALA A 61 12.51 -12.49 -4.92
N GLY A 62 11.55 -13.23 -4.36
CA GLY A 62 11.22 -13.17 -2.93
C GLY A 62 10.54 -11.88 -2.48
N ILE A 63 9.96 -11.12 -3.42
CA ILE A 63 9.23 -9.87 -3.15
C ILE A 63 7.75 -10.17 -2.84
N LEU A 64 7.20 -11.21 -3.47
CA LEU A 64 5.87 -11.74 -3.12
C LEU A 64 6.00 -12.95 -2.22
N GLU A 65 5.02 -13.09 -1.32
CA GLU A 65 4.81 -14.28 -0.51
C GLU A 65 3.52 -14.97 -0.96
N ARG A 66 3.47 -16.30 -0.79
CA ARG A 66 2.37 -17.16 -1.26
C ARG A 66 1.22 -17.23 -0.27
#